data_AF-A0A7V5WM76-F1
#
_entry.id   AF-A0A7V5WM76-F1
#
_cell.length_a   1.000
_cell.length_b   1.000
_cell.length_c   1.000
_cell.angle_alpha   90.00
_cell.angle_beta   90.00
_cell.angle_gamma   90.00
#
_symmetry.space_group_name_H-M   'P 1'
#
loop_
_entity.id
_entity.type
_entity.pdbx_description
1 polymer ?
#
loop_
_entity_poly.entity_id
_entity_poly.type
_entity_poly.pdbx_seq_one_letter_code
_entity_poly.pdbx_strand_id
1 'polypeptide(L)'
;MKRVFLIAFIITTTTACTPSLDKAIDFSQGNAVDIVDTDIASVDASTSSVDLDSQVKVNDDVRLNINLAFNELKDLEGNELLAQNLGNCAPYASPQPYAFSGTSAGFSASSTAFSAYEHSIVLNSELKNLKNINQDVAIIVVDDFAGASSSVEGFNISKDIIVDLFDANDSTTWPIHGDVVLNQINLLLAASDYQFIRYNLLEVEGARAYWSHPNGNNIVIEALDFNNAQSQNIAKRLESSISNLQAVGYKNIVVNMSFAIVPCSVWNDYVAHIEQYKTIEEYAQAIYKKNEAALSAKIDLDIYGQNVVLPELIFKLTTAINPLQDPLYKSLNNQKDVVFVASAGNFGNDFSTYPAAYPNVISVSALDLATKKKADYANTGNVLLAGGDFILEFMNNGISKSNISYKGSSFAAPELSYIAALNLASGKRCQIVANKIDISLAKFLDCN
;
A
#
# COMPACT_ATOMS: atom_id res chain seq x y z
N MET A 1 10.73 45.32 -41.26
CA MET A 1 9.40 45.68 -40.71
C MET A 1 9.13 44.74 -39.54
N LYS A 2 9.12 45.27 -38.29
CA LYS A 2 7.94 45.33 -37.39
C LYS A 2 7.32 43.95 -37.13
N ARG A 3 7.20 43.39 -35.91
CA ARG A 3 7.14 43.96 -34.55
C ARG A 3 7.43 42.88 -33.49
N VAL A 4 8.04 43.32 -32.39
CA VAL A 4 8.10 42.69 -31.07
C VAL A 4 6.74 42.85 -30.38
N PHE A 5 6.27 41.83 -29.66
CA PHE A 5 5.24 41.96 -28.64
C PHE A 5 5.67 41.26 -27.35
N LEU A 6 5.87 42.09 -26.32
CA LEU A 6 6.03 41.74 -24.92
C LEU A 6 4.64 41.86 -24.28
N ILE A 7 4.16 40.84 -23.58
CA ILE A 7 2.97 40.94 -22.74
C ILE A 7 3.36 40.52 -21.32
N ALA A 8 3.33 41.50 -20.42
CA ALA A 8 3.36 41.32 -18.98
C ALA A 8 1.91 41.28 -18.46
N PHE A 9 1.65 40.45 -17.46
CA PHE A 9 0.50 40.61 -16.58
C PHE A 9 0.96 40.56 -15.12
N ILE A 10 0.71 41.66 -14.43
CA ILE A 10 0.69 41.80 -12.97
C ILE A 10 -0.79 41.79 -12.60
N ILE A 11 -1.27 40.90 -11.71
CA ILE A 11 -2.35 41.24 -10.75
C ILE A 11 -2.11 40.53 -9.41
N THR A 12 -2.41 41.32 -8.40
CA THR A 12 -2.34 41.28 -6.93
C THR A 12 -3.12 40.20 -6.19
N THR A 13 -2.66 39.95 -4.96
CA THR A 13 -3.30 39.24 -3.85
C THR A 13 -4.62 39.88 -3.38
N THR A 14 -5.67 39.10 -3.14
CA THR A 14 -6.65 39.32 -2.05
C THR A 14 -7.32 38.00 -1.63
N THR A 15 -7.56 37.89 -0.32
CA THR A 15 -8.28 36.84 0.42
C THR A 15 -9.81 37.02 0.37
N ALA A 16 -10.59 35.95 0.21
CA ALA A 16 -11.84 35.68 0.96
C ALA A 16 -12.56 34.40 0.46
N CYS A 17 -13.04 33.60 1.41
CA CYS A 17 -13.87 32.41 1.25
C CYS A 17 -15.34 32.74 0.86
N THR A 18 -15.99 31.87 0.07
CA THR A 18 -17.27 31.19 0.39
C THR A 18 -17.68 30.22 -0.75
N PRO A 19 -18.47 29.16 -0.48
CA PRO A 19 -18.62 28.00 -1.36
C PRO A 19 -19.91 28.05 -2.21
N SER A 20 -19.91 27.41 -3.39
CA SER A 20 -21.15 26.99 -4.06
C SER A 20 -20.99 25.71 -4.89
N LEU A 21 -21.78 24.71 -4.49
CA LEU A 21 -22.48 23.65 -5.21
C LEU A 21 -22.13 23.31 -6.68
N ASP A 22 -22.07 21.98 -6.87
CA ASP A 22 -22.63 21.17 -7.95
C ASP A 22 -22.27 21.49 -9.41
N LYS A 23 -21.48 20.58 -10.00
CA LYS A 23 -21.76 20.02 -11.33
C LYS A 23 -21.11 18.64 -11.47
N ALA A 24 -21.94 17.61 -11.39
CA ALA A 24 -21.62 16.29 -11.91
C ALA A 24 -21.40 16.40 -13.43
N ILE A 25 -20.28 15.88 -13.90
CA ILE A 25 -20.01 15.72 -15.34
C ILE A 25 -20.47 14.31 -15.72
N ASP A 26 -21.54 14.28 -16.50
CA ASP A 26 -22.13 13.11 -17.15
C ASP A 26 -21.26 12.71 -18.36
N PHE A 27 -20.65 11.52 -18.30
CA PHE A 27 -19.98 10.91 -19.44
C PHE A 27 -20.94 9.97 -20.17
N SER A 28 -21.92 10.56 -20.87
CA SER A 28 -22.76 9.84 -21.82
C SER A 28 -22.92 10.65 -23.09
N GLN A 29 -21.89 10.67 -23.94
CA GLN A 29 -22.02 10.72 -25.39
C GLN A 29 -20.66 10.57 -26.08
N GLY A 30 -20.53 9.48 -26.84
CA GLY A 30 -19.45 9.31 -27.78
C GLY A 30 -19.58 10.29 -28.94
N ASN A 31 -18.46 10.86 -29.33
CA ASN A 31 -18.25 11.40 -30.67
C ASN A 31 -16.81 11.11 -31.08
N ALA A 32 -16.69 10.46 -32.23
CA ALA A 32 -15.44 10.18 -32.92
C ALA A 32 -14.68 11.49 -33.20
N VAL A 33 -13.37 11.46 -32.99
CA VAL A 33 -12.46 12.50 -33.47
C VAL A 33 -11.62 11.89 -34.59
N ASP A 34 -11.84 12.41 -35.80
CA ASP A 34 -11.02 12.14 -36.99
C ASP A 34 -9.55 12.53 -36.72
N ILE A 35 -8.64 11.59 -36.97
CA ILE A 35 -7.20 11.83 -36.92
C ILE A 35 -6.76 12.39 -38.27
N VAL A 36 -6.19 13.59 -38.25
CA VAL A 36 -5.52 14.21 -39.39
C VAL A 36 -4.11 13.63 -39.52
N ASP A 37 -3.87 13.14 -40.73
CA ASP A 37 -2.62 12.66 -41.32
C ASP A 37 -1.44 13.63 -41.12
N THR A 38 -0.28 13.14 -40.68
CA THR A 38 0.99 13.88 -40.78
C THR A 38 2.12 12.96 -41.24
N ASP A 39 2.43 13.11 -42.54
CA ASP A 39 3.70 13.03 -43.24
C ASP A 39 4.87 12.29 -42.57
N ILE A 40 5.20 11.13 -43.15
CA ILE A 40 6.47 10.43 -42.98
C ILE A 40 7.53 11.16 -43.82
N ALA A 41 8.46 11.86 -43.15
CA ALA A 41 9.71 12.28 -43.75
C ALA A 41 10.74 11.14 -43.67
N SER A 42 11.33 10.83 -44.83
CA SER A 42 12.42 9.88 -45.02
C SER A 42 13.63 10.16 -44.12
N VAL A 43 14.08 9.17 -43.36
CA VAL A 43 15.36 9.21 -42.63
C VAL A 43 16.38 8.32 -43.32
N ASP A 44 17.51 8.95 -43.63
CA ASP A 44 18.69 8.45 -44.33
C ASP A 44 19.41 7.35 -43.54
N ALA A 45 19.89 6.33 -44.26
CA ALA A 45 20.46 5.12 -43.69
C ALA A 45 21.99 5.22 -43.60
N SER A 46 22.51 5.84 -42.53
CA SER A 46 23.86 5.55 -42.03
C SER A 46 24.12 6.21 -40.68
N THR A 47 23.97 5.44 -39.58
CA THR A 47 24.96 5.31 -38.50
C THR A 47 24.41 4.39 -37.42
N SER A 48 25.26 3.47 -37.01
CA SER A 48 25.10 2.42 -36.01
C SER A 48 25.00 2.95 -34.58
N SER A 49 23.87 2.70 -33.93
CA SER A 49 23.68 2.28 -32.53
C SER A 49 22.21 2.54 -32.17
N VAL A 50 21.34 1.56 -32.42
CA VAL A 50 19.95 1.63 -31.97
C VAL A 50 19.97 1.41 -30.46
N ASP A 51 19.70 2.48 -29.74
CA ASP A 51 19.35 2.46 -28.33
C ASP A 51 18.02 1.70 -28.20
N LEU A 52 18.05 0.49 -27.63
CA LEU A 52 16.89 -0.40 -27.50
C LEU A 52 15.93 0.01 -26.36
N ASP A 53 16.16 1.17 -25.75
CA ASP A 53 15.31 1.74 -24.69
C ASP A 53 14.19 2.64 -25.21
N SER A 54 13.81 2.49 -26.49
CA SER A 54 12.59 3.12 -27.00
C SER A 54 11.38 2.46 -26.35
N GLN A 55 10.91 3.05 -25.25
CA GLN A 55 9.61 2.76 -24.66
C GLN A 55 8.55 2.87 -25.77
N VAL A 56 8.11 1.71 -26.27
CA VAL A 56 6.97 1.63 -27.18
C VAL A 56 5.78 2.17 -26.40
N LYS A 57 5.34 3.39 -26.73
CA LYS A 57 4.09 3.92 -26.21
C LYS A 57 2.98 3.02 -26.71
N VAL A 58 2.51 2.14 -25.83
CA VAL A 58 1.33 1.31 -26.08
C VAL A 58 0.17 2.28 -26.30
N ASN A 59 -0.45 2.23 -27.48
CA ASN A 59 -1.62 3.06 -27.76
C ASN A 59 -2.86 2.49 -27.01
N ASP A 60 -3.89 3.30 -26.86
CA ASP A 60 -5.10 2.90 -26.11
C ASP A 60 -5.82 1.69 -26.73
N ASP A 61 -5.75 1.53 -28.06
CA ASP A 61 -6.32 0.39 -28.79
C ASP A 61 -5.66 -0.94 -28.40
N VAL A 62 -4.34 -0.94 -28.20
CA VAL A 62 -3.58 -2.12 -27.76
C VAL A 62 -3.91 -2.45 -26.32
N ARG A 63 -4.00 -1.45 -25.44
CA ARG A 63 -4.45 -1.66 -24.06
C ARG A 63 -5.86 -2.24 -24.00
N LEU A 64 -6.76 -1.81 -24.89
CA LEU A 64 -8.11 -2.36 -25.00
C LEU A 64 -8.09 -3.83 -25.43
N ASN A 65 -7.33 -4.18 -26.47
CA ASN A 65 -7.20 -5.55 -26.97
C ASN A 65 -6.55 -6.49 -25.94
N ILE A 66 -5.53 -6.02 -25.23
CA ILE A 66 -4.90 -6.72 -24.11
C ILE A 66 -5.94 -7.02 -23.01
N ASN A 67 -6.71 -6.02 -22.58
CA ASN A 67 -7.72 -6.19 -21.54
C ASN A 67 -8.82 -7.19 -21.91
N LEU A 68 -9.26 -7.20 -23.18
CA LEU A 68 -10.24 -8.16 -23.68
C LEU A 68 -9.67 -9.59 -23.78
N ALA A 69 -8.37 -9.72 -24.07
CA ALA A 69 -7.70 -11.02 -24.06
C ALA A 69 -7.60 -11.60 -22.66
N PHE A 70 -7.41 -10.74 -21.64
CA PHE A 70 -7.20 -11.18 -20.28
C PHE A 70 -8.42 -11.83 -19.60
N ASN A 71 -9.63 -11.48 -20.02
CA ASN A 71 -10.86 -12.08 -19.49
C ASN A 71 -11.05 -13.56 -19.90
N GLU A 72 -10.30 -14.04 -20.89
CA GLU A 72 -10.39 -15.42 -21.39
C GLU A 72 -9.19 -16.28 -21.01
N LEU A 73 -8.24 -15.72 -20.25
CA LEU A 73 -7.05 -16.43 -19.84
C LEU A 73 -7.41 -17.65 -19.00
N LYS A 74 -6.60 -18.69 -19.20
CA LYS A 74 -6.64 -19.91 -18.43
C LYS A 74 -5.52 -19.95 -17.40
N ASP A 75 -5.84 -20.49 -16.24
CA ASP A 75 -4.84 -20.89 -15.25
C ASP A 75 -4.00 -22.07 -15.78
N LEU A 76 -3.03 -22.53 -15.00
CA LEU A 76 -2.12 -23.59 -15.43
C LEU A 76 -2.84 -24.93 -15.62
N GLU A 77 -3.96 -25.16 -14.93
CA GLU A 77 -4.84 -26.33 -15.06
C GLU A 77 -5.87 -26.23 -16.19
N GLY A 78 -6.12 -25.04 -16.75
CA GLY A 78 -7.08 -24.80 -17.83
C GLY A 78 -8.44 -24.21 -17.41
N ASN A 79 -8.64 -23.82 -16.14
CA ASN A 79 -9.83 -23.11 -15.67
C ASN A 79 -9.72 -21.61 -15.94
N GLU A 80 -10.80 -20.85 -15.73
CA GLU A 80 -10.80 -19.39 -15.89
C GLU A 80 -9.88 -18.70 -14.87
N LEU A 81 -8.87 -17.97 -15.36
CA LEU A 81 -7.85 -17.35 -14.51
C LEU A 81 -8.37 -16.16 -13.70
N LEU A 82 -9.36 -15.43 -14.22
CA LEU A 82 -9.98 -14.27 -13.57
C LEU A 82 -11.45 -14.55 -13.19
N ALA A 83 -11.68 -15.69 -12.54
CA ALA A 83 -13.01 -16.19 -12.20
C ALA A 83 -13.75 -15.26 -11.24
N GLN A 84 -14.74 -14.53 -11.76
CA GLN A 84 -15.47 -13.50 -11.00
C GLN A 84 -16.22 -14.05 -9.78
N ASN A 85 -16.68 -15.30 -9.85
CA ASN A 85 -17.42 -15.96 -8.78
C ASN A 85 -16.57 -16.25 -7.53
N LEU A 86 -15.24 -16.26 -7.66
CA LEU A 86 -14.32 -16.47 -6.53
C LEU A 86 -13.98 -15.16 -5.80
N GLY A 87 -14.20 -14.00 -6.43
CA GLY A 87 -13.94 -12.68 -5.84
C GLY A 87 -12.46 -12.39 -5.63
N ASN A 88 -12.16 -11.60 -4.60
CA ASN A 88 -10.81 -11.15 -4.27
C ASN A 88 -10.34 -11.70 -2.93
N CYS A 89 -9.04 -11.98 -2.82
CA CYS A 89 -8.39 -12.55 -1.65
C CYS A 89 -7.18 -11.67 -1.29
N ALA A 90 -6.88 -11.56 0.00
CA ALA A 90 -5.58 -11.07 0.43
C ALA A 90 -4.57 -12.23 0.32
N PRO A 91 -3.48 -12.10 -0.47
CA PRO A 91 -2.37 -13.03 -0.42
C PRO A 91 -1.87 -13.15 1.00
N TYR A 92 -1.74 -14.38 1.49
CA TYR A 92 -1.29 -14.66 2.83
C TYR A 92 0.11 -15.23 2.83
N ALA A 93 0.75 -15.09 3.98
CA ALA A 93 2.19 -15.07 4.03
C ALA A 93 2.80 -16.45 4.35
N SER A 94 2.09 -17.56 4.15
CA SER A 94 2.55 -18.89 4.59
C SER A 94 2.34 -19.94 3.50
N PRO A 95 3.35 -20.79 3.19
CA PRO A 95 4.66 -20.94 3.84
C PRO A 95 5.77 -20.03 3.28
N GLN A 96 5.46 -19.18 2.30
CA GLN A 96 6.44 -18.30 1.63
C GLN A 96 5.91 -16.86 1.66
N PRO A 97 6.15 -16.13 2.77
CA PRO A 97 5.51 -14.84 3.05
C PRO A 97 5.76 -13.73 2.02
N TYR A 98 6.72 -13.96 1.12
CA TYR A 98 7.31 -12.97 0.25
C TYR A 98 7.38 -13.42 -1.22
N ALA A 99 6.77 -14.57 -1.55
CA ALA A 99 6.83 -15.16 -2.89
C ALA A 99 5.89 -14.47 -3.89
N PHE A 100 4.77 -13.90 -3.43
CA PHE A 100 4.01 -12.93 -4.22
C PHE A 100 4.73 -11.57 -4.14
N SER A 101 5.91 -11.53 -4.76
CA SER A 101 6.81 -10.37 -4.84
C SER A 101 6.00 -9.14 -5.20
N GLY A 102 5.90 -8.18 -4.29
CA GLY A 102 5.18 -6.93 -4.51
C GLY A 102 3.94 -6.70 -3.64
N THR A 103 3.29 -7.74 -3.11
CA THR A 103 2.16 -7.55 -2.15
C THR A 103 2.60 -7.53 -0.70
N SER A 104 3.79 -8.06 -0.41
CA SER A 104 4.45 -7.98 0.89
C SER A 104 5.82 -7.32 0.79
N ALA A 105 6.37 -6.95 1.93
CA ALA A 105 7.62 -6.22 2.06
C ALA A 105 8.82 -7.18 2.22
N GLY A 106 10.03 -6.78 1.83
CA GLY A 106 11.22 -7.65 1.88
C GLY A 106 11.95 -7.61 3.23
N PHE A 107 12.61 -8.72 3.59
CA PHE A 107 13.56 -8.80 4.72
C PHE A 107 14.95 -9.19 4.24
N SER A 108 15.97 -8.73 4.96
CA SER A 108 17.36 -9.11 4.72
C SER A 108 18.17 -9.01 6.01
N ALA A 109 19.18 -9.86 6.18
CA ALA A 109 20.20 -9.61 7.20
C ALA A 109 21.01 -8.36 6.83
N SER A 110 21.01 -7.34 7.70
CA SER A 110 21.78 -6.11 7.46
C SER A 110 22.16 -5.42 8.75
N SER A 111 23.42 -4.95 8.82
CA SER A 111 23.95 -4.12 9.90
C SER A 111 23.97 -2.62 9.57
N THR A 112 23.57 -2.24 8.34
CA THR A 112 23.63 -0.85 7.85
C THR A 112 22.26 -0.18 7.73
N ALA A 113 21.20 -0.85 8.20
CA ALA A 113 19.85 -0.31 8.26
C ALA A 113 19.71 0.71 9.41
N PHE A 114 18.70 1.58 9.31
CA PHE A 114 18.32 2.58 10.30
C PHE A 114 17.50 1.94 11.43
N SER A 115 17.64 2.44 12.65
CA SER A 115 16.74 2.06 13.74
C SER A 115 15.35 2.65 13.49
N ALA A 116 14.32 1.81 13.52
CA ALA A 116 12.93 2.25 13.41
C ALA A 116 12.57 3.17 14.57
N TYR A 117 13.08 2.88 15.77
CA TYR A 117 12.92 3.69 16.96
C TYR A 117 13.60 5.08 16.83
N GLU A 118 14.85 5.14 16.36
CA GLU A 118 15.55 6.41 16.15
C GLU A 118 14.86 7.28 15.08
N HIS A 119 14.40 6.66 13.98
CA HIS A 119 13.57 7.34 12.99
C HIS A 119 12.27 7.87 13.61
N SER A 120 11.63 7.07 14.46
CA SER A 120 10.41 7.48 15.19
C SER A 120 10.64 8.72 16.06
N ILE A 121 11.83 8.87 16.69
CA ILE A 121 12.19 10.10 17.43
C ILE A 121 12.21 11.32 16.49
N VAL A 122 12.80 11.17 15.30
CA VAL A 122 12.85 12.25 14.30
C VAL A 122 11.44 12.63 13.86
N LEU A 123 10.61 11.65 13.51
CA LEU A 123 9.22 11.88 13.13
C LEU A 123 8.43 12.58 14.26
N ASN A 124 8.56 12.09 15.50
CA ASN A 124 7.93 12.68 16.67
C ASN A 124 8.39 14.13 16.92
N SER A 125 9.63 14.47 16.56
CA SER A 125 10.12 15.85 16.64
C SER A 125 9.42 16.82 15.67
N GLU A 126 8.94 16.32 14.53
CA GLU A 126 8.13 17.09 13.58
C GLU A 126 6.70 17.27 14.10
N LEU A 127 6.22 16.29 14.87
CA LEU A 127 4.90 16.27 15.49
C LEU A 127 4.79 17.05 16.81
N LYS A 128 5.89 17.59 17.34
CA LYS A 128 5.93 18.30 18.64
C LYS A 128 4.95 19.47 18.79
N ASN A 129 4.44 19.99 17.67
CA ASN A 129 3.48 21.09 17.64
C ASN A 129 2.02 20.62 17.70
N LEU A 130 1.76 19.31 17.67
CA LEU A 130 0.45 18.77 18.02
C LEU A 130 0.18 19.10 19.49
N LYS A 131 -0.82 19.96 19.70
CA LYS A 131 -1.31 20.35 21.02
C LYS A 131 -2.68 19.72 21.23
N ASN A 132 -3.10 19.63 22.48
CA ASN A 132 -4.46 19.24 22.87
C ASN A 132 -4.84 17.81 22.46
N ILE A 133 -3.93 16.83 22.63
CA ILE A 133 -4.27 15.41 22.57
C ILE A 133 -5.34 15.11 23.61
N ASN A 134 -6.62 15.12 23.26
CA ASN A 134 -7.74 15.13 24.20
C ASN A 134 -8.88 14.18 23.79
N GLN A 135 -8.62 13.28 22.84
CA GLN A 135 -9.58 12.30 22.38
C GLN A 135 -8.96 10.91 22.39
N ASP A 136 -9.76 9.92 22.74
CA ASP A 136 -9.42 8.52 22.55
C ASP A 136 -9.44 8.15 21.07
N VAL A 137 -8.47 7.34 20.64
CA VAL A 137 -8.32 6.89 19.25
C VAL A 137 -8.02 5.40 19.21
N ALA A 138 -8.60 4.70 18.24
CA ALA A 138 -8.22 3.32 17.94
C ALA A 138 -7.46 3.24 16.61
N ILE A 139 -6.47 2.36 16.56
CA ILE A 139 -5.80 1.94 15.33
C ILE A 139 -6.08 0.46 15.15
N ILE A 140 -6.70 0.07 14.04
CA ILE A 140 -6.89 -1.34 13.67
C ILE A 140 -5.85 -1.68 12.61
N VAL A 141 -4.99 -2.66 12.88
CA VAL A 141 -4.03 -3.20 11.91
C VAL A 141 -4.65 -4.47 11.32
N VAL A 142 -5.06 -4.38 10.07
CA VAL A 142 -5.66 -5.50 9.34
C VAL A 142 -4.57 -6.16 8.52
N ASP A 143 -4.21 -7.39 8.86
CA ASP A 143 -3.13 -8.13 8.21
C ASP A 143 -3.29 -9.65 8.44
N ASP A 144 -2.37 -10.43 7.88
CA ASP A 144 -2.21 -11.85 8.19
C ASP A 144 -1.41 -11.98 9.49
N PHE A 145 -2.06 -12.54 10.52
CA PHE A 145 -1.43 -12.91 11.79
C PHE A 145 -1.32 -14.43 11.94
N ALA A 146 -1.40 -15.18 10.84
CA ALA A 146 -1.25 -16.64 10.76
C ALA A 146 -2.15 -17.44 11.72
N GLY A 147 -3.35 -16.94 12.01
CA GLY A 147 -4.27 -17.56 12.97
C GLY A 147 -3.87 -17.38 14.45
N ALA A 148 -2.73 -16.74 14.73
CA ALA A 148 -2.25 -16.43 16.08
C ALA A 148 -2.98 -15.22 16.71
N SER A 149 -4.25 -15.04 16.36
CA SER A 149 -5.17 -13.96 16.77
C SER A 149 -5.36 -13.74 18.28
N SER A 150 -4.57 -14.38 19.15
CA SER A 150 -4.74 -14.30 20.59
C SER A 150 -3.65 -13.54 21.33
N SER A 151 -2.52 -13.16 20.73
CA SER A 151 -1.60 -12.34 21.51
C SER A 151 -0.69 -11.40 20.71
N VAL A 152 -0.94 -10.11 20.95
CA VAL A 152 0.07 -9.05 20.92
C VAL A 152 1.21 -9.36 21.91
N GLU A 153 1.25 -10.52 22.60
CA GLU A 153 2.45 -11.05 23.25
C GLU A 153 3.62 -11.26 22.27
N GLY A 154 3.37 -11.18 20.95
CA GLY A 154 4.40 -10.93 19.92
C GLY A 154 5.33 -9.74 20.24
N PHE A 155 4.86 -8.74 21.01
CA PHE A 155 5.67 -7.66 21.59
C PHE A 155 6.77 -8.14 22.52
N ASN A 156 6.60 -9.34 23.06
CA ASN A 156 7.39 -9.92 24.12
C ASN A 156 8.18 -11.15 23.64
N ILE A 157 8.25 -11.40 22.33
CA ILE A 157 9.16 -12.43 21.81
C ILE A 157 10.57 -11.97 22.18
N SER A 158 11.28 -12.78 22.96
CA SER A 158 12.65 -12.44 23.34
C SER A 158 13.49 -12.36 22.06
N LYS A 159 14.38 -11.36 22.03
CA LYS A 159 15.39 -11.20 20.97
C LYS A 159 16.08 -12.53 20.64
N ASP A 160 16.31 -13.36 21.67
CA ASP A 160 17.01 -14.63 21.57
C ASP A 160 16.23 -15.66 20.72
N ILE A 161 14.90 -15.64 20.72
CA ILE A 161 14.09 -16.58 19.93
C ILE A 161 14.11 -16.20 18.44
N ILE A 162 13.95 -14.92 18.09
CA ILE A 162 13.89 -14.53 16.67
C ILE A 162 15.26 -14.53 16.01
N VAL A 163 16.31 -14.12 16.73
CA VAL A 163 17.68 -14.08 16.15
C VAL A 163 18.24 -15.48 15.91
N ASP A 164 17.97 -16.44 16.80
CA ASP A 164 18.46 -17.81 16.63
C ASP A 164 17.66 -18.60 15.59
N LEU A 165 16.42 -18.19 15.31
CA LEU A 165 15.56 -18.85 14.33
C LEU A 165 15.69 -18.25 12.93
N PHE A 166 15.96 -16.95 12.79
CA PHE A 166 15.98 -16.30 11.47
C PHE A 166 17.11 -16.81 10.58
N ASP A 167 16.73 -17.45 9.48
CA ASP A 167 17.59 -17.78 8.36
C ASP A 167 17.10 -17.05 7.11
N ALA A 168 17.97 -16.21 6.54
CA ALA A 168 17.69 -15.48 5.30
C ALA A 168 17.40 -16.43 4.11
N ASN A 169 17.79 -17.70 4.20
CA ASN A 169 17.55 -18.73 3.19
C ASN A 169 16.33 -19.60 3.49
N ASP A 170 15.73 -19.49 4.68
CA ASP A 170 14.53 -20.24 5.07
C ASP A 170 13.39 -19.28 5.44
N SER A 171 12.50 -19.03 4.48
CA SER A 171 11.36 -18.12 4.66
C SER A 171 10.38 -18.56 5.75
N THR A 172 10.42 -19.82 6.19
CA THR A 172 9.57 -20.32 7.28
C THR A 172 9.99 -19.78 8.65
N THR A 173 11.20 -19.24 8.73
CA THR A 173 11.76 -18.63 9.94
C THR A 173 11.54 -17.13 10.00
N TRP A 174 10.99 -16.53 8.94
CA TRP A 174 10.82 -15.08 8.88
C TRP A 174 9.65 -14.66 9.77
N PRO A 175 9.73 -13.46 10.37
CA PRO A 175 8.61 -12.90 11.11
C PRO A 175 7.33 -12.86 10.26
N ILE A 176 6.19 -13.06 10.91
CA ILE A 176 4.88 -12.89 10.28
C ILE A 176 4.73 -11.40 9.90
N HIS A 177 4.23 -11.15 8.69
CA HIS A 177 4.12 -9.80 8.15
C HIS A 177 3.29 -8.87 9.06
N GLY A 178 2.10 -9.31 9.48
CA GLY A 178 1.24 -8.54 10.38
C GLY A 178 1.90 -8.16 11.71
N ASP A 179 2.70 -9.05 12.29
CA ASP A 179 3.42 -8.77 13.54
C ASP A 179 4.42 -7.62 13.37
N VAL A 180 5.14 -7.58 12.25
CA VAL A 180 6.13 -6.52 11.99
C VAL A 180 5.44 -5.18 11.72
N VAL A 181 4.33 -5.18 10.97
CA VAL A 181 3.49 -3.99 10.74
C VAL A 181 2.95 -3.44 12.06
N LEU A 182 2.37 -4.30 12.90
CA LEU A 182 1.84 -3.95 14.22
C LEU A 182 2.95 -3.42 15.14
N ASN A 183 4.10 -4.08 15.16
CA ASN A 183 5.26 -3.70 15.95
C ASN A 183 5.76 -2.30 15.57
N GLN A 184 5.78 -1.96 14.27
CA GLN A 184 6.18 -0.63 13.81
C GLN A 184 5.33 0.50 14.41
N ILE A 185 4.00 0.34 14.48
CA ILE A 185 3.11 1.35 15.09
C ILE A 185 3.40 1.54 16.58
N ASN A 186 3.67 0.45 17.28
CA ASN A 186 3.96 0.54 18.71
C ASN A 186 5.36 1.09 18.99
N LEU A 187 6.35 0.83 18.15
CA LEU A 187 7.66 1.49 18.25
C LEU A 187 7.53 3.01 18.05
N LEU A 188 6.67 3.45 17.13
CA LEU A 188 6.37 4.87 16.92
C LEU A 188 5.78 5.54 18.17
N LEU A 189 4.86 4.87 18.86
CA LEU A 189 4.31 5.31 20.16
C LEU A 189 5.35 5.25 21.28
N ALA A 190 6.15 4.19 21.35
CA ALA A 190 7.18 4.03 22.38
C ALA A 190 8.24 5.12 22.31
N ALA A 191 8.57 5.58 21.09
CA ALA A 191 9.55 6.65 20.85
C ALA A 191 9.03 8.06 21.15
N SER A 192 7.81 8.20 21.65
CA SER A 192 7.18 9.50 21.92
C SER A 192 7.67 10.12 23.23
N ASP A 193 8.87 10.70 23.24
CA ASP A 193 9.42 11.35 24.44
C ASP A 193 8.96 12.80 24.67
N TYR A 194 8.23 13.38 23.72
CA TYR A 194 7.72 14.74 23.85
C TYR A 194 6.48 14.78 24.75
N GLN A 195 6.50 15.61 25.80
CA GLN A 195 5.46 15.67 26.84
C GLN A 195 4.01 15.74 26.32
N PHE A 196 3.79 16.30 25.13
CA PHE A 196 2.44 16.49 24.56
C PHE A 196 1.94 15.33 23.70
N ILE A 197 2.81 14.37 23.35
CA ILE A 197 2.46 13.19 22.55
C ILE A 197 2.96 11.90 23.23
N ARG A 198 3.39 11.96 24.49
CA ARG A 198 3.95 10.82 25.21
C ARG A 198 2.85 9.87 25.65
N TYR A 199 2.90 8.65 25.14
CA TYR A 199 2.04 7.55 25.59
C TYR A 199 2.85 6.51 26.36
N ASN A 200 2.23 5.92 27.38
CA ASN A 200 2.79 4.78 28.10
C ASN A 200 1.94 3.55 27.83
N LEU A 201 2.59 2.44 27.51
CA LEU A 201 1.92 1.15 27.41
C LEU A 201 1.37 0.77 28.79
N LEU A 202 0.06 0.59 28.90
CA LEU A 202 -0.61 0.19 30.13
C LEU A 202 -0.64 -1.33 30.25
N GLU A 203 -1.20 -1.97 29.23
CA GLU A 203 -1.38 -3.41 29.18
C GLU A 203 -1.53 -3.89 27.74
N VAL A 204 -1.34 -5.20 27.58
CA VAL A 204 -1.59 -5.94 26.36
C VAL A 204 -2.59 -7.03 26.72
N GLU A 205 -3.76 -7.03 26.08
CA GLU A 205 -4.83 -7.99 26.32
C GLU A 205 -5.28 -8.58 24.98
N GLY A 206 -5.04 -9.88 24.80
CA GLY A 206 -5.40 -10.57 23.56
C GLY A 206 -4.79 -9.89 22.34
N ALA A 207 -5.64 -9.48 21.41
CA ALA A 207 -5.27 -8.79 20.17
C ALA A 207 -5.06 -7.27 20.32
N ARG A 208 -5.04 -6.72 21.54
CA ARG A 208 -4.99 -5.27 21.78
C ARG A 208 -3.81 -4.82 22.65
N ALA A 209 -3.16 -3.73 22.25
CA ALA A 209 -2.26 -2.95 23.09
C ALA A 209 -2.95 -1.64 23.50
N TYR A 210 -2.99 -1.36 24.81
CA TYR A 210 -3.59 -0.15 25.36
C TYR A 210 -2.50 0.81 25.81
N TRP A 211 -2.52 2.01 25.23
CA TRP A 211 -1.56 3.07 25.49
C TRP A 211 -2.29 4.26 26.12
N SER A 212 -1.73 4.83 27.18
CA SER A 212 -2.33 5.96 27.89
C SER A 212 -1.44 7.17 27.92
N HIS A 213 -2.04 8.31 27.60
CA HIS A 213 -1.42 9.62 27.69
C HIS A 213 -1.61 10.18 29.12
N PRO A 214 -0.63 10.93 29.68
CA PRO A 214 -0.73 11.51 31.03
C PRO A 214 -1.95 12.40 31.34
N ASN A 215 -2.69 12.82 30.32
CA ASN A 215 -3.92 13.61 30.48
C ASN A 215 -5.20 12.76 30.46
N GLY A 216 -5.08 11.42 30.48
CA GLY A 216 -6.18 10.48 30.61
C GLY A 216 -6.76 9.94 29.30
N ASN A 217 -6.28 10.38 28.14
CA ASN A 217 -6.72 9.85 26.84
C ASN A 217 -5.90 8.64 26.42
N ASN A 218 -6.52 7.75 25.65
CA ASN A 218 -5.95 6.46 25.32
C ASN A 218 -5.87 6.24 23.81
N ILE A 219 -4.82 5.54 23.40
CA ILE A 219 -4.73 4.92 22.08
C ILE A 219 -4.82 3.42 22.28
N VAL A 220 -5.75 2.77 21.59
CA VAL A 220 -5.76 1.30 21.48
C VAL A 220 -5.27 0.90 20.10
N ILE A 221 -4.38 -0.07 20.04
CA ILE A 221 -3.97 -0.71 18.79
C ILE A 221 -4.53 -2.13 18.80
N GLU A 222 -5.38 -2.45 17.84
CA GLU A 222 -6.00 -3.77 17.66
C GLU A 222 -5.43 -4.47 16.44
N ALA A 223 -4.93 -5.69 16.62
CA ALA A 223 -4.58 -6.60 15.54
C ALA A 223 -5.85 -7.30 15.04
N LEU A 224 -6.15 -7.19 13.75
CA LEU A 224 -7.27 -7.85 13.10
C LEU A 224 -6.77 -8.86 12.07
N ASP A 225 -6.76 -10.13 12.46
CA ASP A 225 -6.37 -11.23 11.59
C ASP A 225 -7.43 -11.52 10.53
N PHE A 226 -7.04 -11.42 9.27
CA PHE A 226 -7.88 -11.87 8.17
C PHE A 226 -7.84 -13.39 7.96
N ASN A 227 -6.84 -14.13 8.45
CA ASN A 227 -6.76 -15.60 8.39
C ASN A 227 -7.03 -16.15 6.97
N ASN A 228 -6.20 -15.72 6.01
CA ASN A 228 -6.25 -16.13 4.59
C ASN A 228 -7.60 -15.83 3.92
N ALA A 229 -8.28 -14.77 4.35
CA ALA A 229 -9.65 -14.50 3.96
C ALA A 229 -9.80 -13.87 2.57
N GLN A 230 -10.93 -14.23 1.96
CA GLN A 230 -11.58 -13.43 0.94
C GLN A 230 -11.94 -12.03 1.46
N SER A 231 -11.92 -11.03 0.59
CA SER A 231 -12.23 -9.62 0.90
C SER A 231 -13.58 -9.46 1.63
N GLN A 232 -14.56 -10.33 1.35
CA GLN A 232 -15.84 -10.38 2.07
C GLN A 232 -15.71 -10.72 3.56
N ASN A 233 -14.82 -11.65 3.90
CA ASN A 233 -14.60 -12.03 5.29
C ASN A 233 -13.78 -10.95 6.02
N ILE A 234 -12.83 -10.32 5.33
CA ILE A 234 -12.10 -9.14 5.83
C ILE A 234 -13.10 -8.02 6.17
N ALA A 235 -13.99 -7.69 5.23
CA ALA A 235 -15.03 -6.69 5.42
C ALA A 235 -15.88 -6.93 6.67
N LYS A 236 -16.42 -8.16 6.84
CA LYS A 236 -17.25 -8.51 8.00
C LYS A 236 -16.50 -8.40 9.33
N ARG A 237 -15.24 -8.86 9.36
CA ARG A 237 -14.38 -8.79 10.55
C ARG A 237 -14.08 -7.34 10.91
N LEU A 238 -13.75 -6.53 9.91
CA LEU A 238 -13.45 -5.11 10.09
C LEU A 238 -14.67 -4.33 10.58
N GLU A 239 -15.85 -4.56 10.00
CA GLU A 239 -17.11 -3.96 10.46
C GLU A 239 -17.41 -4.29 11.92
N SER A 240 -17.19 -5.55 12.30
CA SER A 240 -17.40 -6.02 13.66
C SER A 240 -16.41 -5.36 14.63
N SER A 241 -15.13 -5.28 14.26
CA SER A 241 -14.08 -4.64 15.08
C SER A 241 -14.36 -3.14 15.27
N ILE A 242 -14.67 -2.42 14.18
CA ILE A 242 -15.06 -0.99 14.23
C ILE A 242 -16.27 -0.80 15.15
N SER A 243 -17.32 -1.61 14.98
CA SER A 243 -18.54 -1.52 15.80
C SER A 243 -18.27 -1.76 17.28
N ASN A 244 -17.41 -2.74 17.60
CA ASN A 244 -17.03 -3.06 18.97
C ASN A 244 -16.24 -1.91 19.62
N LEU A 245 -15.29 -1.32 18.89
CA LEU A 245 -14.51 -0.18 19.37
C LEU A 245 -15.39 1.06 19.60
N GLN A 246 -16.33 1.33 18.68
CA GLN A 246 -17.31 2.41 18.83
C GLN A 246 -18.22 2.19 20.04
N ALA A 247 -18.65 0.94 20.29
CA ALA A 247 -19.51 0.60 21.42
C ALA A 247 -18.84 0.86 22.78
N VAL A 248 -17.50 0.77 22.86
CA VAL A 248 -16.73 1.07 24.08
C VAL A 248 -16.17 2.51 24.10
N GLY A 249 -16.56 3.36 23.15
CA GLY A 249 -16.33 4.81 23.20
C GLY A 249 -15.29 5.36 22.22
N TYR A 250 -14.59 4.52 21.46
CA TYR A 250 -13.63 4.99 20.45
C TYR A 250 -14.36 5.49 19.19
N LYS A 251 -14.53 6.80 19.10
CA LYS A 251 -15.19 7.46 17.94
C LYS A 251 -14.23 7.77 16.79
N ASN A 252 -12.94 7.85 17.10
CA ASN A 252 -11.89 8.12 16.13
C ASN A 252 -11.15 6.83 15.85
N ILE A 253 -11.20 6.36 14.61
CA ILE A 253 -10.61 5.08 14.23
C ILE A 253 -9.76 5.27 12.98
N VAL A 254 -8.55 4.74 13.02
CA VAL A 254 -7.67 4.59 11.86
C VAL A 254 -7.56 3.10 11.56
N VAL A 255 -7.69 2.74 10.29
CA VAL A 255 -7.50 1.37 9.83
C VAL A 255 -6.27 1.34 8.93
N ASN A 256 -5.28 0.58 9.34
CA ASN A 256 -4.08 0.27 8.58
C ASN A 256 -4.30 -1.04 7.80
N MET A 257 -4.10 -1.00 6.48
CA MET A 257 -4.21 -2.15 5.58
C MET A 257 -2.90 -2.27 4.79
N SER A 258 -1.89 -2.84 5.42
CA SER A 258 -0.54 -3.01 4.83
C SER A 258 -0.41 -4.22 3.89
N PHE A 259 -1.52 -4.69 3.33
CA PHE A 259 -1.61 -5.82 2.41
C PHE A 259 -2.22 -5.39 1.08
N ALA A 260 -2.10 -6.25 0.05
CA ALA A 260 -2.83 -6.09 -1.19
C ALA A 260 -3.95 -7.13 -1.31
N ILE A 261 -4.94 -6.88 -2.17
CA ILE A 261 -5.91 -7.89 -2.60
C ILE A 261 -5.74 -8.18 -4.09
N VAL A 262 -5.88 -9.46 -4.44
CA VAL A 262 -5.77 -9.97 -5.81
C VAL A 262 -6.96 -10.88 -6.11
N PRO A 263 -7.21 -11.24 -7.38
CA PRO A 263 -8.22 -12.25 -7.71
C PRO A 263 -7.95 -13.57 -6.98
N CYS A 264 -8.96 -14.14 -6.32
CA CYS A 264 -8.77 -15.39 -5.58
C CYS A 264 -8.34 -16.55 -6.50
N SER A 265 -8.83 -16.58 -7.75
CA SER A 265 -8.42 -17.58 -8.75
C SER A 265 -6.92 -17.53 -9.03
N VAL A 266 -6.36 -16.33 -9.22
CA VAL A 266 -4.93 -16.11 -9.45
C VAL A 266 -4.12 -16.55 -8.23
N TRP A 267 -4.54 -16.12 -7.04
CA TRP A 267 -3.86 -16.52 -5.80
C TRP A 267 -3.83 -18.03 -5.60
N ASN A 268 -4.98 -18.69 -5.78
CA ASN A 268 -5.09 -20.13 -5.58
C ASN A 268 -4.23 -20.93 -6.57
N ASP A 269 -4.23 -20.54 -7.86
CA ASP A 269 -3.39 -21.17 -8.88
C ASP A 269 -1.90 -20.92 -8.60
N TYR A 270 -1.53 -19.69 -8.24
CA TYR A 270 -0.17 -19.35 -7.88
C TYR A 270 0.35 -20.20 -6.72
N VAL A 271 -0.41 -20.29 -5.62
CA VAL A 271 -0.04 -21.09 -4.43
C VAL A 271 0.06 -22.57 -4.76
N ALA A 272 -0.81 -23.10 -5.63
CA ALA A 272 -0.72 -24.49 -6.08
C ALA A 272 0.59 -24.79 -6.84
N HIS A 273 1.24 -23.77 -7.40
CA HIS A 273 2.47 -23.90 -8.19
C HIS A 273 3.68 -23.17 -7.61
N ILE A 274 3.62 -22.72 -6.35
CA ILE A 274 4.67 -21.93 -5.70
C ILE A 274 6.02 -22.66 -5.56
N GLU A 275 6.01 -23.99 -5.65
CA GLU A 275 7.25 -24.78 -5.71
C GLU A 275 7.97 -24.62 -7.05
N GLN A 276 7.23 -24.37 -8.13
CA GLN A 276 7.74 -24.25 -9.51
C GLN A 276 8.02 -22.79 -9.89
N TYR A 277 7.20 -21.86 -9.41
CA TYR A 277 7.32 -20.43 -9.71
C TYR A 277 7.43 -19.65 -8.40
N LYS A 278 8.65 -19.21 -8.10
CA LYS A 278 8.99 -18.57 -6.83
C LYS A 278 8.58 -17.11 -6.78
N THR A 279 8.34 -16.50 -7.94
CA THR A 279 7.93 -15.10 -8.06
C THR A 279 6.67 -14.97 -8.89
N ILE A 280 5.96 -13.85 -8.73
CA ILE A 280 4.80 -13.55 -9.57
C ILE A 280 5.21 -13.33 -11.03
N GLU A 281 6.42 -12.86 -11.28
CA GLU A 281 6.98 -12.70 -12.63
C GLU A 281 7.17 -14.05 -13.32
N GLU A 282 7.72 -15.05 -12.62
CA GLU A 282 7.88 -16.41 -13.14
C GLU A 282 6.53 -17.07 -13.41
N TYR A 283 5.56 -16.88 -12.51
CA TYR A 283 4.21 -17.37 -12.70
C TYR A 283 3.50 -16.69 -13.87
N ALA A 284 3.62 -15.36 -14.00
CA ALA A 284 3.06 -14.62 -15.12
C ALA A 284 3.66 -15.06 -16.45
N GLN A 285 4.96 -15.40 -16.49
CA GLN A 285 5.58 -16.00 -17.68
C GLN A 285 4.99 -17.39 -18.01
N ALA A 286 4.71 -18.20 -17.00
CA ALA A 286 4.07 -19.50 -17.19
C ALA A 286 2.64 -19.35 -17.73
N ILE A 287 1.85 -18.42 -17.17
CA ILE A 287 0.52 -18.06 -17.65
C ILE A 287 0.58 -17.53 -19.08
N TYR A 288 1.54 -16.66 -19.40
CA TYR A 288 1.74 -16.15 -20.76
C TYR A 288 1.96 -17.32 -21.74
N LYS A 289 2.88 -18.23 -21.44
CA LYS A 289 3.18 -19.40 -22.29
C LYS A 289 1.97 -20.31 -22.46
N LYS A 290 1.23 -20.57 -21.37
CA LYS A 290 -0.01 -21.38 -21.40
C LYS A 290 -1.06 -20.79 -22.34
N ASN A 291 -1.12 -19.46 -22.41
CA ASN A 291 -2.14 -18.72 -23.15
C ASN A 291 -1.63 -18.07 -24.45
N GLU A 292 -0.43 -18.40 -24.91
CA GLU A 292 0.24 -17.71 -26.02
C GLU A 292 -0.61 -17.72 -27.29
N ALA A 293 -1.24 -18.86 -27.63
CA ALA A 293 -2.12 -18.97 -28.80
C ALA A 293 -3.40 -18.12 -28.68
N ALA A 294 -3.95 -17.96 -27.47
CA ALA A 294 -5.12 -17.12 -27.23
C ALA A 294 -4.75 -15.63 -27.24
N LEU A 295 -3.57 -15.29 -26.71
CA LEU A 295 -3.01 -13.94 -26.73
C LEU A 295 -2.67 -13.52 -28.16
N SER A 296 -2.01 -14.36 -28.95
CA SER A 296 -1.61 -14.07 -30.34
C SER A 296 -2.79 -13.91 -31.30
N ALA A 297 -3.95 -14.50 -30.97
CA ALA A 297 -5.18 -14.29 -31.73
C ALA A 297 -5.78 -12.88 -31.54
N LYS A 298 -5.39 -12.16 -30.49
CA LYS A 298 -5.96 -10.85 -30.10
C LYS A 298 -4.94 -9.71 -30.09
N ILE A 299 -3.67 -10.04 -29.91
CA ILE A 299 -2.55 -9.12 -29.82
C ILE A 299 -1.53 -9.53 -30.88
N ASP A 300 -1.06 -8.58 -31.66
CA ASP A 300 0.05 -8.81 -32.60
C ASP A 300 1.37 -8.93 -31.81
N LEU A 301 1.68 -10.14 -31.35
CA LEU A 301 2.86 -10.41 -30.53
C LEU A 301 4.18 -10.18 -31.30
N ASP A 302 4.16 -10.20 -32.64
CA ASP A 302 5.33 -9.90 -33.47
C ASP A 302 5.67 -8.39 -33.43
N ILE A 303 4.67 -7.54 -33.19
CA ILE A 303 4.83 -6.09 -33.04
C ILE A 303 5.17 -5.70 -31.59
N TYR A 304 4.41 -6.21 -30.61
CA TYR A 304 4.52 -5.75 -29.21
C TYR A 304 5.53 -6.56 -28.39
N GLY A 305 5.72 -7.83 -28.73
CA GLY A 305 6.60 -8.74 -28.03
C GLY A 305 6.22 -9.00 -26.56
N GLN A 306 6.98 -9.89 -25.94
CA GLN A 306 6.76 -10.30 -24.55
C GLN A 306 6.99 -9.14 -23.56
N ASN A 307 7.88 -8.21 -23.88
CA ASN A 307 8.27 -7.09 -23.01
C ASN A 307 7.13 -6.09 -22.76
N VAL A 308 6.12 -6.04 -23.64
CA VAL A 308 4.92 -5.22 -23.46
C VAL A 308 3.80 -5.99 -22.77
N VAL A 309 3.61 -7.27 -23.13
CA VAL A 309 2.48 -8.07 -22.64
C VAL A 309 2.69 -8.53 -21.19
N LEU A 310 3.90 -8.91 -20.81
CA LEU A 310 4.18 -9.47 -19.49
C LEU A 310 3.93 -8.47 -18.34
N PRO A 311 4.36 -7.19 -18.43
CA PRO A 311 4.02 -6.19 -17.41
C PRO A 311 2.51 -5.96 -17.26
N GLU A 312 1.77 -5.86 -18.38
CA GLU A 312 0.30 -5.69 -18.36
C GLU A 312 -0.39 -6.94 -17.79
N LEU A 313 0.14 -8.14 -18.06
CA LEU A 313 -0.35 -9.38 -17.46
C LEU A 313 -0.12 -9.38 -15.95
N ILE A 314 1.09 -9.06 -15.48
CA ILE A 314 1.39 -8.95 -14.05
C ILE A 314 0.45 -7.92 -13.40
N PHE A 315 0.24 -6.76 -14.01
CA PHE A 315 -0.71 -5.78 -13.54
C PHE A 315 -2.11 -6.38 -13.39
N LYS A 316 -2.58 -7.14 -14.39
CA LYS A 316 -3.90 -7.77 -14.33
C LYS A 316 -4.01 -8.84 -13.25
N LEU A 317 -2.99 -9.68 -13.10
CA LEU A 317 -2.92 -10.73 -12.08
C LEU A 317 -2.89 -10.16 -10.65
N THR A 318 -2.37 -8.94 -10.50
CA THR A 318 -2.23 -8.25 -9.20
C THR A 318 -3.35 -7.24 -8.94
N THR A 319 -4.33 -7.13 -9.86
CA THR A 319 -5.45 -6.20 -9.75
C THR A 319 -6.74 -6.93 -9.37
N ALA A 320 -7.40 -6.45 -8.31
CA ALA A 320 -8.69 -6.95 -7.87
C ALA A 320 -9.74 -7.00 -9.01
N ILE A 321 -10.52 -8.08 -9.06
CA ILE A 321 -11.70 -8.19 -9.93
C ILE A 321 -12.78 -7.24 -9.42
N ASN A 322 -13.34 -6.44 -10.33
CA ASN A 322 -14.47 -5.53 -10.06
C ASN A 322 -14.28 -4.73 -8.75
N PRO A 323 -13.20 -3.94 -8.60
CA PRO A 323 -12.79 -3.36 -7.32
C PRO A 323 -13.88 -2.49 -6.68
N LEU A 324 -14.65 -1.75 -7.47
CA LEU A 324 -15.75 -0.91 -6.94
C LEU A 324 -16.99 -1.71 -6.50
N GLN A 325 -17.06 -3.00 -6.83
CA GLN A 325 -18.09 -3.90 -6.36
C GLN A 325 -17.59 -4.82 -5.23
N ASP A 326 -16.29 -4.78 -4.93
CA ASP A 326 -15.65 -5.60 -3.92
C ASP A 326 -16.31 -5.36 -2.54
N PRO A 327 -16.60 -6.43 -1.77
CA PRO A 327 -17.20 -6.30 -0.46
C PRO A 327 -16.39 -5.44 0.53
N LEU A 328 -15.06 -5.49 0.48
CA LEU A 328 -14.22 -4.65 1.33
C LEU A 328 -14.43 -3.18 0.95
N TYR A 329 -14.36 -2.81 -0.33
CA TYR A 329 -14.63 -1.43 -0.76
C TYR A 329 -15.99 -0.90 -0.27
N LYS A 330 -17.06 -1.69 -0.47
CA LYS A 330 -18.41 -1.33 -0.01
C LYS A 330 -18.46 -1.10 1.49
N SER A 331 -17.77 -1.96 2.24
CA SER A 331 -17.64 -1.84 3.70
C SER A 331 -16.94 -0.54 4.10
N LEU A 332 -15.76 -0.25 3.53
CA LEU A 332 -15.01 0.98 3.83
C LEU A 332 -15.84 2.23 3.52
N ASN A 333 -16.57 2.23 2.39
CA ASN A 333 -17.39 3.37 1.98
C ASN A 333 -18.60 3.63 2.91
N ASN A 334 -19.03 2.62 3.67
CA ASN A 334 -20.10 2.78 4.67
C ASN A 334 -19.59 3.37 5.99
N GLN A 335 -18.27 3.46 6.20
CA GLN A 335 -17.64 3.92 7.44
C GLN A 335 -17.13 5.36 7.31
N LYS A 336 -18.03 6.33 7.46
CA LYS A 336 -17.76 7.75 7.17
C LYS A 336 -16.82 8.47 8.16
N ASP A 337 -16.65 7.92 9.36
CA ASP A 337 -15.85 8.51 10.45
C ASP A 337 -14.54 7.73 10.71
N VAL A 338 -14.12 6.90 9.75
CA VAL A 338 -12.92 6.06 9.85
C VAL A 338 -11.90 6.52 8.81
N VAL A 339 -10.64 6.63 9.20
CA VAL A 339 -9.54 6.93 8.29
C VAL A 339 -8.93 5.63 7.80
N PHE A 340 -8.94 5.41 6.49
CA PHE A 340 -8.35 4.22 5.87
C PHE A 340 -6.99 4.56 5.26
N VAL A 341 -5.98 3.79 5.65
CA VAL A 341 -4.60 3.90 5.18
C VAL A 341 -4.15 2.56 4.66
N ALA A 342 -3.53 2.51 3.49
CA ALA A 342 -3.03 1.26 2.93
C ALA A 342 -1.69 1.45 2.19
N SER A 343 -0.91 0.38 2.13
CA SER A 343 0.36 0.38 1.39
C SER A 343 0.11 0.34 -0.12
N ALA A 344 0.86 1.13 -0.88
CA ALA A 344 0.68 1.24 -2.33
C ALA A 344 1.08 -0.04 -3.09
N GLY A 345 1.87 -0.93 -2.47
CA GLY A 345 2.48 -2.11 -3.08
C GLY A 345 3.97 -1.93 -3.37
N ASN A 346 4.65 -3.02 -3.70
CA ASN A 346 6.10 -3.13 -3.83
C ASN A 346 6.54 -3.68 -5.21
N PHE A 347 5.81 -3.33 -6.27
CA PHE A 347 6.08 -3.75 -7.65
C PHE A 347 6.84 -2.71 -8.47
N GLY A 348 7.19 -1.56 -7.89
CA GLY A 348 7.82 -0.44 -8.60
C GLY A 348 6.90 0.30 -9.58
N ASN A 349 5.58 0.03 -9.54
CA ASN A 349 4.63 0.55 -10.51
C ASN A 349 4.30 2.04 -10.30
N ASP A 350 3.72 2.67 -11.32
CA ASP A 350 3.21 4.05 -11.27
C ASP A 350 1.78 4.17 -10.73
N PHE A 351 1.19 3.05 -10.28
CA PHE A 351 -0.12 2.96 -9.65
C PHE A 351 -0.07 2.20 -8.33
N SER A 352 -1.07 2.42 -7.47
CA SER A 352 -1.25 1.66 -6.23
C SER A 352 -2.02 0.36 -6.45
N THR A 353 -1.75 -0.66 -5.64
CA THR A 353 -2.58 -1.87 -5.57
C THR A 353 -3.83 -1.63 -4.71
N TYR A 354 -4.82 -2.51 -4.81
CA TYR A 354 -5.96 -2.50 -3.91
C TYR A 354 -5.59 -3.15 -2.57
N PRO A 355 -6.08 -2.67 -1.41
CA PRO A 355 -7.12 -1.65 -1.23
C PRO A 355 -6.62 -0.19 -1.31
N ALA A 356 -5.32 0.06 -1.42
CA ALA A 356 -4.79 1.43 -1.46
C ALA A 356 -5.28 2.27 -2.66
N ALA A 357 -5.61 1.63 -3.78
CA ALA A 357 -6.22 2.28 -4.94
C ALA A 357 -7.72 2.60 -4.78
N TYR A 358 -8.37 2.22 -3.67
CA TYR A 358 -9.76 2.61 -3.45
C TYR A 358 -9.88 4.14 -3.23
N PRO A 359 -10.89 4.82 -3.82
CA PRO A 359 -10.99 6.28 -3.76
C PRO A 359 -11.03 6.91 -2.36
N ASN A 360 -11.48 6.17 -1.34
CA ASN A 360 -11.60 6.62 0.05
C ASN A 360 -10.47 6.09 0.94
N VAL A 361 -9.42 5.51 0.36
CA VAL A 361 -8.24 5.00 1.06
C VAL A 361 -7.04 5.87 0.72
N ILE A 362 -6.23 6.20 1.72
CA ILE A 362 -5.01 6.95 1.50
C ILE A 362 -3.89 5.95 1.21
N SER A 363 -3.38 6.01 -0.02
CA SER A 363 -2.29 5.16 -0.46
C SER A 363 -0.93 5.70 -0.03
N VAL A 364 -0.09 4.83 0.55
CA VAL A 364 1.23 5.17 1.07
C VAL A 364 2.33 4.43 0.30
N SER A 365 3.21 5.20 -0.34
CA SER A 365 4.43 4.74 -0.98
C SER A 365 5.61 4.77 -0.01
N ALA A 366 6.64 3.95 -0.26
CA ALA A 366 7.89 3.99 0.49
C ALA A 366 8.91 4.98 -0.12
N LEU A 367 9.49 5.80 0.75
CA LEU A 367 10.62 6.69 0.53
C LEU A 367 11.91 5.91 0.77
N ASP A 368 12.88 6.05 -0.12
CA ASP A 368 14.27 5.69 0.13
C ASP A 368 14.92 6.82 0.94
N LEU A 369 15.40 6.48 2.15
CA LEU A 369 15.95 7.47 3.08
C LEU A 369 17.31 8.03 2.63
N ALA A 370 18.07 7.29 1.82
CA ALA A 370 19.36 7.73 1.30
C ALA A 370 19.17 8.71 0.13
N THR A 371 18.27 8.40 -0.80
CA THR A 371 18.05 9.23 -2.01
C THR A 371 17.00 10.33 -1.81
N LYS A 372 16.16 10.22 -0.78
CA LYS A 372 14.99 11.07 -0.53
C LYS A 372 13.99 11.07 -1.70
N LYS A 373 13.92 9.96 -2.44
CA LYS A 373 12.98 9.74 -3.55
C LYS A 373 12.12 8.50 -3.28
N LYS A 374 11.08 8.31 -4.10
CA LYS A 374 10.33 7.04 -4.12
C LYS A 374 11.32 5.89 -4.27
N ALA A 375 11.23 4.88 -3.40
CA ALA A 375 12.06 3.70 -3.53
C ALA A 375 11.74 2.96 -4.84
N ASP A 376 12.74 2.36 -5.48
CA ASP A 376 12.57 1.73 -6.79
C ASP A 376 11.54 0.60 -6.76
N TYR A 377 11.50 -0.15 -5.65
CA TYR A 377 10.51 -1.20 -5.43
C TYR A 377 9.10 -0.66 -5.12
N ALA A 378 8.94 0.59 -4.68
CA ALA A 378 7.66 1.07 -4.19
C ALA A 378 6.73 1.45 -5.35
N ASN A 379 5.47 1.03 -5.25
CA ASN A 379 4.41 1.56 -6.10
C ASN A 379 4.13 3.03 -5.78
N THR A 380 3.62 3.78 -6.75
CA THR A 380 3.23 5.17 -6.55
C THR A 380 1.94 5.24 -5.72
N GLY A 381 1.98 6.03 -4.64
CA GLY A 381 0.86 6.29 -3.74
C GLY A 381 0.61 7.80 -3.56
N ASN A 382 -0.43 8.15 -2.81
CA ASN A 382 -0.78 9.56 -2.56
C ASN A 382 0.23 10.26 -1.64
N VAL A 383 0.84 9.49 -0.74
CA VAL A 383 1.76 9.95 0.30
C VAL A 383 3.06 9.17 0.19
N LEU A 384 4.18 9.81 0.52
CA LEU A 384 5.50 9.20 0.51
C LEU A 384 6.11 9.32 1.92
N LEU A 385 6.32 8.18 2.60
CA LEU A 385 6.91 8.13 3.95
C LEU A 385 8.04 7.09 4.00
N ALA A 386 8.84 7.13 5.05
CA ALA A 386 9.90 6.14 5.22
C ALA A 386 9.28 4.74 5.32
N GLY A 387 9.73 3.84 4.46
CA GLY A 387 9.20 2.47 4.41
C GLY A 387 10.28 1.42 4.31
N GLY A 388 11.56 1.81 4.38
CA GLY A 388 12.65 0.89 4.09
C GLY A 388 13.90 1.15 4.87
N ASP A 389 14.73 0.11 4.88
CA ASP A 389 16.00 0.04 5.57
C ASP A 389 15.83 0.23 7.09
N PHE A 390 14.78 -0.36 7.67
CA PHE A 390 14.57 -0.39 9.11
C PHE A 390 15.18 -1.65 9.72
N ILE A 391 15.81 -1.53 10.89
CA ILE A 391 16.19 -2.65 11.74
C ILE A 391 14.96 -3.09 12.53
N LEU A 392 14.70 -4.40 12.56
CA LEU A 392 13.67 -4.99 13.41
C LEU A 392 14.08 -4.88 14.87
N GLU A 393 13.22 -4.19 15.63
CA GLU A 393 13.39 -3.85 17.02
C GLU A 393 12.21 -4.35 17.85
N PHE A 394 12.45 -4.78 19.07
CA PHE A 394 11.42 -5.36 19.97
C PHE A 394 11.35 -4.60 21.28
N MET A 395 10.18 -4.60 21.91
CA MET A 395 9.85 -3.86 23.14
C MET A 395 9.94 -4.72 24.42
N ASN A 396 10.81 -5.72 24.49
CA ASN A 396 10.95 -6.59 25.67
C ASN A 396 11.88 -5.96 26.74
N ASN A 397 11.31 -5.52 27.87
CA ASN A 397 12.02 -4.83 28.97
C ASN A 397 12.86 -3.62 28.50
N GLY A 398 12.45 -2.96 27.41
CA GLY A 398 13.21 -1.94 26.69
C GLY A 398 13.26 -2.24 25.19
N ILE A 399 14.03 -1.45 24.43
CA ILE A 399 14.18 -1.66 22.98
C ILE A 399 15.40 -2.53 22.70
N SER A 400 15.17 -3.67 22.06
CA SER A 400 16.20 -4.62 21.64
C SER A 400 16.32 -4.64 20.12
N LYS A 401 17.53 -4.44 19.59
CA LYS A 401 17.82 -4.48 18.15
C LYS A 401 18.17 -5.90 17.69
N SER A 402 17.61 -6.34 16.56
CA SER A 402 18.04 -7.53 15.80
C SER A 402 19.06 -7.17 14.70
N ASN A 403 19.50 -8.15 13.92
CA ASN A 403 20.28 -7.94 12.68
C ASN A 403 19.41 -8.07 11.42
N ILE A 404 18.09 -8.12 11.60
CA ILE A 404 17.12 -8.27 10.52
C ILE A 404 16.70 -6.88 10.11
N SER A 405 16.85 -6.58 8.83
CA SER A 405 16.33 -5.38 8.21
C SER A 405 15.11 -5.68 7.36
N TYR A 406 14.23 -4.69 7.23
CA TYR A 406 13.01 -4.83 6.46
C TYR A 406 12.69 -3.56 5.65
N LYS A 407 12.01 -3.75 4.51
CA LYS A 407 11.64 -2.66 3.59
C LYS A 407 10.42 -2.96 2.74
N GLY A 408 9.56 -1.96 2.54
CA GLY A 408 8.32 -2.04 1.79
C GLY A 408 7.36 -0.90 2.14
N SER A 409 6.47 -0.57 1.21
CA SER A 409 5.34 0.36 1.48
C SER A 409 4.46 -0.10 2.64
N SER A 410 4.41 -1.41 2.94
CA SER A 410 3.78 -2.02 4.11
C SER A 410 4.30 -1.48 5.45
N PHE A 411 5.52 -0.93 5.47
CA PHE A 411 6.13 -0.33 6.66
C PHE A 411 6.08 1.21 6.66
N ALA A 412 5.79 1.82 5.51
CA ALA A 412 5.46 3.25 5.42
C ALA A 412 4.02 3.54 5.87
N ALA A 413 3.06 2.67 5.53
CA ALA A 413 1.67 2.84 5.92
C ALA A 413 1.44 2.95 7.45
N PRO A 414 2.11 2.14 8.31
CA PRO A 414 2.13 2.32 9.76
C PRO A 414 2.46 3.73 10.24
N GLU A 415 3.43 4.40 9.61
CA GLU A 415 3.79 5.78 9.96
C GLU A 415 2.62 6.73 9.73
N LEU A 416 1.97 6.63 8.55
CA LEU A 416 0.81 7.48 8.28
C LEU A 416 -0.36 7.15 9.21
N SER A 417 -0.59 5.88 9.52
CA SER A 417 -1.65 5.48 10.45
C SER A 417 -1.42 6.06 11.85
N TYR A 418 -0.18 6.04 12.34
CA TYR A 418 0.21 6.69 13.59
C TYR A 418 0.00 8.21 13.55
N ILE A 419 0.48 8.89 12.49
CA ILE A 419 0.30 10.33 12.31
C ILE A 419 -1.20 10.70 12.27
N ALA A 420 -2.00 9.94 11.51
CA ALA A 420 -3.44 10.14 11.42
C ALA A 420 -4.10 9.98 12.80
N ALA A 421 -3.71 8.96 13.56
CA ALA A 421 -4.24 8.72 14.90
C ALA A 421 -3.93 9.89 15.85
N LEU A 422 -2.70 10.39 15.87
CA LEU A 422 -2.35 11.55 16.71
C LEU A 422 -3.10 12.84 16.29
N ASN A 423 -3.37 13.02 15.00
CA ASN A 423 -4.18 14.15 14.55
C ASN A 423 -5.63 14.05 15.05
N LEU A 424 -6.24 12.88 14.93
CA LEU A 424 -7.57 12.63 15.47
C LEU A 424 -7.59 12.82 17.00
N ALA A 425 -6.54 12.35 17.69
CA ALA A 425 -6.41 12.50 19.14
C ALA A 425 -6.31 13.98 19.54
N SER A 426 -5.72 14.84 18.69
CA SER A 426 -5.66 16.30 18.89
C SER A 426 -6.98 17.02 18.61
N GLY A 427 -8.02 16.29 18.19
CA GLY A 427 -9.31 16.82 17.77
C GLY A 427 -9.31 17.49 16.41
N LYS A 428 -8.22 17.36 15.65
CA LYS A 428 -8.15 17.85 14.27
C LYS A 428 -8.62 16.76 13.31
N ARG A 429 -9.69 17.03 12.57
CA ARG A 429 -10.10 16.22 11.41
C ARG A 429 -9.59 16.89 10.14
N CYS A 430 -8.29 16.77 9.91
CA CYS A 430 -7.69 17.33 8.71
C CYS A 430 -8.12 16.49 7.51
N GLN A 431 -8.48 17.14 6.40
CA GLN A 431 -8.57 16.40 5.14
C GLN A 431 -7.15 16.02 4.75
N ILE A 432 -6.89 14.72 4.63
CA ILE A 432 -5.65 14.26 4.02
C ILE A 432 -5.81 14.52 2.52
N VAL A 433 -5.20 15.60 2.05
CA VAL A 433 -5.27 16.00 0.64
C VAL A 433 -4.42 15.02 -0.15
N ALA A 434 -5.08 14.05 -0.79
CA ALA A 434 -4.44 13.18 -1.77
C ALA A 434 -3.80 14.02 -2.88
N ASN A 435 -2.60 13.61 -3.35
CA ASN A 435 -1.83 14.17 -4.48
C ASN A 435 -0.79 15.26 -4.16
N LYS A 436 -0.23 15.30 -2.94
CA LYS A 436 1.02 16.04 -2.69
C LYS A 436 2.11 15.10 -2.17
N ILE A 437 3.10 14.84 -3.03
CA ILE A 437 4.40 14.30 -2.64
C ILE A 437 5.15 15.43 -1.94
N ASP A 438 4.98 15.59 -0.63
CA ASP A 438 5.79 16.52 0.18
C ASP A 438 6.24 15.77 1.43
N ILE A 439 7.48 15.96 1.87
CA ILE A 439 8.06 15.21 3.00
C ILE A 439 7.71 15.93 4.32
N SER A 440 7.18 17.16 4.26
CA SER A 440 6.79 17.92 5.45
C SER A 440 5.37 17.58 5.93
N LEU A 441 5.27 17.00 7.13
CA LEU A 441 3.98 16.73 7.80
C LEU A 441 3.04 17.94 7.88
N ALA A 442 3.61 19.16 7.92
CA ALA A 442 2.90 20.42 8.07
C ALA A 442 1.93 20.77 6.92
N LYS A 443 1.98 20.06 5.78
CA LYS A 443 1.09 20.29 4.63
C LYS A 443 0.17 19.12 4.25
N PHE A 444 0.34 17.94 4.86
CA PHE A 444 -0.58 16.81 4.64
C PHE A 444 -1.94 17.01 5.30
N LEU A 445 -1.99 17.97 6.22
CA LEU A 445 -3.09 18.18 7.13
C LEU A 445 -3.65 19.56 6.84
N ASP A 446 -4.56 19.65 5.87
CA ASP A 446 -5.41 20.83 5.73
C ASP A 446 -6.51 20.75 6.79
N CYS A 447 -6.19 21.24 7.98
CA CYS A 447 -7.10 21.28 9.12
C CYS A 447 -7.80 22.64 9.11
N ASN A 448 -9.04 22.68 8.64
CA ASN A 448 -9.93 23.82 8.87
C ASN A 448 -10.64 23.68 10.22
#